data_AF-A0A1H6BNH5-F1
#
_entry.id   AF-A0A1H6BNH5-F1
#
_cell.length_a   1.000
_cell.length_b   1.000
_cell.length_c   1.000
_cell.angle_alpha   90.00
_cell.angle_beta   90.00
_cell.angle_gamma   90.00
#
_symmetry.space_group_name_H-M   'P 1'
#
loop_
_entity.id
_entity.type
_entity.pdbx_description
1 polymer ?
#
loop_
_entity_poly.entity_id
_entity_poly.type
_entity_poly.pdbx_seq_one_letter_code
_entity_poly.pdbx_strand_id
1 'polypeptide(L)'
;MCLGIPGQIIEITDEARMMAMAEVSGVKREVNVSCIATGPIGDVVGKWALIHVGFAMSEIDEDEAAKTLEALRGLGEAEETLEAMAAGDAALEGRA
;
A
#
# COMPACT_ATOMS: atom_id res chain seq x y z
N MET A 1 -12.12 1.57 12.14
CA MET A 1 -12.32 0.99 10.79
C MET A 1 -11.24 1.61 9.93
N CYS A 2 -10.08 0.99 9.80
CA CYS A 2 -9.00 1.57 9.00
C CYS A 2 -9.19 1.12 7.55
N LEU A 3 -9.51 2.05 6.65
CA LEU A 3 -9.51 1.78 5.21
C LEU A 3 -8.05 1.68 4.74
N GLY A 4 -7.68 0.58 4.09
CA GLY A 4 -6.40 0.48 3.40
C GLY A 4 -6.35 1.47 2.23
N ILE A 5 -5.18 2.06 1.98
CA ILE A 5 -5.02 2.96 0.83
C ILE A 5 -4.57 2.15 -0.39
N PRO A 6 -5.20 2.33 -1.56
CA PRO A 6 -4.71 1.76 -2.81
C PRO A 6 -3.28 2.20 -3.11
N GLY A 7 -2.40 1.24 -3.37
CA GLY A 7 -1.04 1.48 -3.85
C GLY A 7 -0.66 0.52 -4.97
N GLN A 8 0.13 1.01 -5.91
CA GLN A 8 0.67 0.19 -7.00
C GLN A 8 2.02 -0.37 -6.61
N ILE A 9 2.24 -1.67 -6.80
CA ILE A 9 3.56 -2.28 -6.63
C ILE A 9 4.43 -1.93 -7.84
N ILE A 10 5.55 -1.26 -7.61
CA ILE A 10 6.42 -0.73 -8.69
C ILE A 10 7.72 -1.52 -8.86
N GLU A 11 8.21 -2.18 -7.81
CA GLU A 11 9.42 -3.01 -7.86
C GLU A 11 9.44 -4.01 -6.69
N ILE A 12 10.20 -5.10 -6.82
CA ILE A 12 10.47 -6.05 -5.73
C ILE A 12 11.78 -5.65 -5.05
N THR A 13 11.73 -5.45 -3.72
CA THR A 13 12.91 -5.04 -2.94
C THR A 13 13.60 -6.22 -2.26
N ASP A 14 12.83 -7.22 -1.81
CA ASP A 14 13.36 -8.43 -1.18
C ASP A 14 12.42 -9.63 -1.42
N GLU A 15 12.80 -10.51 -2.36
CA GLU A 15 12.03 -11.72 -2.68
C GLU A 15 11.97 -12.71 -1.51
N ALA A 16 13.07 -12.86 -0.76
CA ALA A 16 13.14 -13.82 0.35
C ALA A 16 12.22 -13.43 1.52
N ARG A 17 12.01 -12.12 1.71
CA ARG A 17 11.12 -11.56 2.75
C ARG A 17 9.74 -11.20 2.25
N MET A 18 9.45 -11.43 0.98
CA MET A 18 8.20 -11.04 0.32
C MET A 18 7.93 -9.52 0.40
N MET A 19 8.96 -8.71 0.23
CA MET A 19 8.88 -7.24 0.28
C MET A 19 8.94 -6.64 -1.14
N ALA A 20 8.12 -5.63 -1.36
CA ALA A 20 8.05 -4.89 -2.60
C ALA A 20 7.89 -3.39 -2.30
N MET A 21 8.35 -2.54 -3.21
CA MET A 21 8.08 -1.12 -3.15
C MET A 21 6.72 -0.85 -3.78
N ALA A 22 5.88 -0.14 -3.04
CA ALA A 22 4.60 0.35 -3.53
C ALA A 22 4.58 1.88 -3.60
N GLU A 23 3.94 2.43 -4.62
CA GLU A 23 3.64 3.85 -4.73
C GLU A 23 2.18 4.11 -4.32
N VAL A 24 2.01 4.93 -3.28
CA VAL A 24 0.72 5.31 -2.70
C VAL A 24 0.59 6.82 -2.81
N SER A 25 -0.28 7.31 -3.69
CA SER A 25 -0.52 8.75 -3.89
C SER A 25 0.77 9.58 -4.05
N GLY A 26 1.78 9.03 -4.74
CA GLY A 26 3.08 9.68 -4.98
C GLY A 26 4.16 9.44 -3.91
N VAL A 27 3.85 8.72 -2.84
CA VAL A 27 4.82 8.32 -1.81
C VAL A 27 5.21 6.86 -2.02
N LYS A 28 6.52 6.60 -2.07
CA LYS A 28 7.07 5.24 -2.18
C LYS A 28 7.27 4.63 -0.79
N ARG A 29 6.75 3.43 -0.58
CA ARG A 29 6.89 2.68 0.69
C ARG A 29 7.14 1.21 0.43
N GLU A 30 8.01 0.64 1.26
CA GLU A 30 8.23 -0.80 1.27
C GLU A 30 7.07 -1.50 2.00
N VAL A 31 6.49 -2.51 1.35
CA VAL A 31 5.35 -3.27 1.85
C VAL A 31 5.54 -4.75 1.65
N ASN A 32 5.00 -5.54 2.58
CA ASN A 32 4.98 -6.98 2.45
C ASN A 32 3.81 -7.42 1.56
N VAL A 33 4.11 -8.20 0.52
CA VAL A 33 3.15 -8.67 -0.49
C VAL A 33 2.78 -10.15 -0.33
N SER A 34 3.19 -10.80 0.77
CA SER A 34 2.94 -12.22 1.00
C SER A 34 1.45 -12.60 0.97
N CYS A 35 0.54 -11.67 1.29
CA CYS A 35 -0.90 -11.94 1.28
C CYS A 35 -1.51 -11.96 -0.12
N ILE A 36 -0.87 -11.33 -1.11
CA ILE A 36 -1.37 -11.25 -2.50
C ILE A 36 -0.52 -12.06 -3.49
N ALA A 37 0.72 -12.40 -3.10
CA ALA A 37 1.61 -13.22 -3.89
C ALA A 37 1.15 -14.69 -3.89
N THR A 38 0.29 -15.03 -4.84
CA THR A 38 -0.19 -16.41 -5.07
C THR A 38 0.78 -17.24 -5.91
N GLY A 39 1.82 -16.63 -6.45
CA GLY A 39 2.84 -17.24 -7.31
C GLY A 39 4.20 -16.54 -7.13
N PRO A 40 5.05 -16.53 -8.17
CA PRO A 40 6.29 -15.76 -8.16
C PRO A 40 6.02 -14.31 -7.77
N ILE A 41 6.82 -13.77 -6.85
CA ILE A 41 6.62 -12.40 -6.36
C ILE A 41 6.71 -11.37 -7.49
N GLY A 42 7.49 -11.64 -8.54
CA GLY A 42 7.58 -10.77 -9.71
C GLY A 42 6.25 -10.51 -10.40
N ASP A 43 5.27 -11.41 -10.26
CA ASP A 43 3.94 -11.27 -10.85
C ASP A 43 3.12 -10.16 -10.17
N VAL A 44 3.48 -9.76 -8.95
CA VAL A 44 2.76 -8.67 -8.26
C VAL A 44 3.21 -7.29 -8.72
N VAL A 45 4.29 -7.17 -9.49
CA VAL A 45 4.75 -5.87 -10.04
C VAL A 45 3.75 -5.36 -11.07
N GLY A 46 3.37 -4.09 -10.94
CA GLY A 46 2.35 -3.43 -11.76
C GLY A 46 0.93 -3.60 -11.21
N LYS A 47 0.72 -4.49 -10.24
CA LYS A 47 -0.60 -4.71 -9.62
C LYS A 47 -0.90 -3.66 -8.56
N TRP A 48 -2.20 -3.44 -8.34
CA TRP A 48 -2.70 -2.57 -7.29
C TRP A 48 -3.15 -3.39 -6.08
N ALA A 49 -2.89 -2.88 -4.89
CA ALA A 49 -3.32 -3.54 -3.67
C ALA A 49 -3.73 -2.52 -2.60
N LEU A 50 -4.61 -2.96 -1.70
CA LEU A 50 -4.94 -2.21 -0.50
C LEU A 50 -3.84 -2.37 0.53
N ILE A 51 -3.16 -1.26 0.81
CA ILE A 51 -2.03 -1.23 1.74
C ILE A 51 -2.53 -0.78 3.12
N HIS A 52 -2.22 -1.58 4.12
CA HIS A 52 -2.54 -1.30 5.51
C HIS A 52 -1.34 -1.66 6.39
N VAL A 53 -0.84 -0.68 7.17
CA VAL A 53 0.25 -0.84 8.15
C VAL A 53 1.50 -1.58 7.62
N GLY A 54 1.86 -1.37 6.35
CA GLY A 54 3.02 -2.00 5.71
C GLY A 54 2.76 -3.36 5.04
N PHE A 55 1.49 -3.76 4.93
CA PHE A 55 1.09 -5.00 4.25
C PHE A 55 0.12 -4.71 3.10
N ALA A 56 0.35 -5.36 1.96
CA ALA A 56 -0.64 -5.45 0.90
C ALA A 56 -1.66 -6.53 1.28
N MET A 57 -2.84 -6.14 1.75
CA MET A 57 -3.83 -7.08 2.28
C MET A 57 -4.63 -7.78 1.19
N SER A 58 -4.93 -7.08 0.10
CA SER A 58 -5.74 -7.61 -1.00
C SER A 58 -5.38 -6.92 -2.30
N GLU A 59 -5.23 -7.71 -3.35
CA GLU A 59 -5.09 -7.24 -4.73
C GLU A 59 -6.43 -6.65 -5.19
N ILE A 60 -6.36 -5.52 -5.86
CA ILE A 60 -7.50 -4.82 -6.46
C ILE A 60 -7.15 -4.44 -7.89
N ASP A 61 -8.16 -4.35 -8.76
CA ASP A 61 -7.98 -3.83 -10.10
C ASP A 61 -7.71 -2.32 -10.08
N GLU A 62 -6.99 -1.81 -11.08
CA GLU A 62 -6.69 -0.38 -11.23
C GLU A 62 -7.96 0.48 -11.28
N ASP A 63 -9.01 -0.02 -11.95
CA ASP A 63 -10.31 0.67 -12.07
C ASP A 63 -11.02 0.79 -10.72
N GLU A 64 -10.95 -0.26 -9.90
CA GLU A 64 -11.48 -0.27 -8.53
C GLU A 64 -10.62 0.56 -7.58
N ALA A 65 -9.30 0.57 -7.77
CA ALA A 65 -8.38 1.46 -7.05
C ALA A 65 -8.73 2.93 -7.32
N ALA A 66 -8.94 3.29 -8.58
CA ALA A 66 -9.30 4.66 -8.98
C ALA A 66 -10.65 5.08 -8.39
N LYS A 67 -11.69 4.24 -8.49
CA LYS A 67 -13.01 4.51 -7.89
C LYS A 67 -12.95 4.65 -6.38
N THR A 68 -12.19 3.78 -5.71
CA THR A 68 -12.03 3.81 -4.26
C THR A 68 -11.31 5.08 -3.83
N LEU A 69 -10.24 5.46 -4.54
CA LEU A 69 -9.49 6.69 -4.28
C LEU A 69 -10.35 7.93 -4.51
N GLU A 70 -11.20 7.93 -5.55
CA GLU A 70 -12.15 9.00 -5.85
C GLU A 70 -13.24 9.10 -4.77
N ALA A 71 -13.81 7.97 -4.35
CA ALA A 71 -14.79 7.92 -3.26
C ALA A 71 -14.20 8.42 -1.93
N LEU A 72 -12.98 7.99 -1.60
CA LEU A 72 -12.25 8.42 -0.40
C LEU A 72 -11.92 9.93 -0.41
N ARG A 73 -11.60 10.49 -1.58
CA ARG A 73 -11.39 11.94 -1.75
C ARG A 73 -12.68 12.74 -1.53
N GLY A 74 -13.83 12.20 -1.94
CA GLY A 74 -15.13 12.83 -1.73
C GLY A 74 -15.59 12.90 -0.27
N LEU A 75 -15.04 12.02 0.59
CA LEU A 75 -15.45 11.88 1.99
C LEU A 75 -14.48 12.53 3.00
N GLY A 76 -13.30 12.98 2.55
CA GLY A 76 -12.24 13.52 3.44
C GLY A 76 -11.46 12.45 4.22
N GLU A 77 -11.89 11.18 4.16
CA GLU A 77 -11.26 10.04 4.81
C GLU A 77 -9.88 9.68 4.21
N ALA A 78 -9.61 10.11 2.97
CA ALA A 78 -8.28 10.00 2.37
C ALA A 78 -7.22 10.80 3.17
N GLU A 79 -7.57 12.01 3.62
CA GLU A 79 -6.65 12.91 4.32
C GLU A 79 -6.31 12.35 5.71
N GLU A 80 -7.32 11.92 6.46
CA GLU A 80 -7.14 11.34 7.80
C GLU A 80 -6.31 10.04 7.77
N THR A 81 -6.46 9.23 6.71
CA THR A 81 -5.65 8.02 6.53
C THR A 81 -4.21 8.35 6.12
N LEU A 82 -4.00 9.37 5.27
CA LEU A 82 -2.65 9.86 4.93
C LEU A 82 -1.93 10.40 6.17
N GLU A 83 -2.61 11.19 7.00
CA GLU A 83 -2.08 11.76 8.23
C GLU A 83 -1.74 10.68 9.26
N ALA A 84 -2.60 9.68 9.43
CA ALA A 84 -2.34 8.54 10.32
C ALA A 84 -1.13 7.71 9.85
N MET A 85 -0.95 7.54 8.53
CA MET A 85 0.22 6.87 7.98
C MET A 85 1.50 7.71 8.11
N ALA A 86 1.42 9.04 8.00
CA ALA A 86 2.56 9.93 8.22
C ALA A 86 3.00 9.95 9.71
N ALA A 87 2.04 9.92 10.63
CA ALA A 87 2.32 9.84 12.06
C ALA A 87 2.93 8.49 12.49
N GLY A 88 2.57 7.39 11.82
CA GLY A 88 3.15 6.06 12.04
C GLY A 88 4.63 5.97 11.66
N ASP A 89 5.02 6.60 10.55
CA ASP A 89 6.42 6.68 10.09
C ASP A 89 7.30 7.38 11.13
N ALA A 90 6.85 8.53 11.64
CA ALA A 90 7.56 9.32 12.65
C ALA A 90 7.71 8.60 14.00
N ALA A 91 6.79 7.70 14.36
CA ALA A 91 6.86 6.91 15.59
C ALA A 91 7.87 5.76 15.50
N LEU A 92 8.18 5.27 14.30
CA LEU A 92 9.17 4.22 14.06
C LEU A 92 10.60 4.77 14.01
N GLU A 93 10.81 6.01 13.53
CA GLU A 93 12.12 6.68 13.53
C GLU A 93 12.61 7.08 14.95
N GLY A 94 11.74 7.07 15.97
CA GLY A 94 12.08 7.39 17.36
C GLY A 94 12.63 6.24 18.21
N ARG A 95 12.84 5.05 17.63
CA ARG A 95 13.49 3.90 18.27
C ARG A 95 14.79 3.55 17.55
N ALA A 96 15.75 4.47 17.60
CA ALA A 96 17.17 4.20 17.31
C ALA A 96 18.01 4.61 18.51
#